data_AF-A0A2P4VKF5-F1
#
_entry.id   AF-A0A2P4VKF5-F1
#
_cell.length_a   1.000
_cell.length_b   1.000
_cell.length_c   1.000
_cell.angle_alpha   90.00
_cell.angle_beta   90.00
_cell.angle_gamma   90.00
#
_symmetry.space_group_name_H-M   'P 1'
#
loop_
_entity.id
_entity.type
_entity.pdbx_description
1 polymer ?
#
loop_
_entity_poly.entity_id
_entity_poly.type
_entity_poly.pdbx_seq_one_letter_code
_entity_poly.pdbx_strand_id
1 'polypeptide(L)'
;MFVLSLALLSCLTTMCTSTTEWWGDLRAHLNPARQAPFYDVTYDEKVNVCPQGLHADAIPEYVYFGTMLATMTVDEHDQCLQKCAEKPRCKAVNFFHPFAYQEKGFCELLTEGQLDNPSLMRPFRKATYYEKIRCRELDDVEDVDEAEKSEITEKVPEDMIREKKLDMSKLMKKLSAKVKEFNGASGGFRAARR
;
A
#
# COMPACT_ATOMS: atom_id res chain seq x y z
N MET A 1 -4.67 -50.07 34.55
CA MET A 1 -5.08 -48.65 34.43
C MET A 1 -3.90 -47.66 34.47
N PHE A 2 -2.78 -47.95 35.15
CA PHE A 2 -1.60 -47.06 35.17
C PHE A 2 -0.92 -46.86 33.81
N VAL A 3 -0.88 -47.89 32.95
CA VAL A 3 -0.18 -47.82 31.65
C VAL A 3 -0.89 -46.88 30.67
N LEU A 4 -2.22 -46.84 30.67
CA LEU A 4 -2.99 -45.89 29.84
C LEU A 4 -2.76 -44.44 30.28
N SER A 5 -2.62 -44.20 31.59
CA SER A 5 -2.41 -42.86 32.14
C SER A 5 -1.04 -42.30 31.75
N LEU A 6 0.02 -43.12 31.74
CA LEU A 6 1.35 -42.71 31.27
C LEU A 6 1.39 -42.46 29.76
N ALA A 7 0.66 -43.26 28.96
CA ALA A 7 0.60 -43.07 27.51
C ALA A 7 -0.12 -41.76 27.13
N LEU A 8 -1.19 -41.40 27.84
CA LEU A 8 -1.90 -40.12 27.68
C LEU A 8 -1.03 -38.92 28.08
N LEU A 9 -0.23 -39.05 29.14
CA LEU A 9 0.70 -37.99 29.57
C LEU A 9 1.85 -37.78 28.57
N SER A 10 2.32 -38.84 27.91
CA SER A 10 3.36 -38.78 26.87
C SER A 10 2.88 -38.15 25.55
N CYS A 11 1.59 -38.31 25.21
CA CYS A 11 0.99 -37.63 24.05
C CYS A 11 0.78 -36.13 24.27
N LEU A 12 0.55 -35.70 25.51
CA LEU A 12 0.34 -34.28 25.83
C LEU A 12 1.65 -33.46 25.74
N THR A 13 2.81 -34.08 25.96
CA THR A 13 4.11 -33.37 25.87
C THR A 13 4.60 -33.18 24.42
N THR A 14 4.05 -33.93 23.46
CA THR A 14 4.42 -33.78 22.03
C THR A 14 3.67 -32.64 21.32
N MET A 15 2.60 -32.11 21.94
CA MET A 15 1.79 -31.03 21.37
C MET A 15 2.22 -29.63 21.84
N CYS A 16 3.19 -29.54 22.74
CA CYS A 16 3.85 -28.27 23.05
C CYS A 16 5.07 -28.10 22.15
N THR A 17 4.84 -27.88 20.85
CA THR A 17 5.82 -27.16 20.04
C THR A 17 5.82 -25.73 20.54
N SER A 18 6.63 -25.48 21.57
CA SER A 18 6.96 -24.14 21.98
C SER A 18 7.71 -23.50 20.81
N THR A 19 7.00 -22.77 19.95
CA THR A 19 7.63 -21.77 19.10
C THR A 19 7.96 -20.62 20.04
N THR A 20 8.97 -20.80 20.86
CA THR A 20 9.58 -19.67 21.51
C THR A 20 10.35 -18.92 20.44
N GLU A 21 9.64 -18.16 19.61
CA GLU A 21 10.19 -17.07 18.80
C GLU A 21 10.63 -16.01 19.80
N TRP A 22 11.76 -16.29 20.45
CA TRP A 22 12.50 -15.32 21.23
C TRP A 22 13.04 -14.27 20.27
N TRP A 23 12.79 -13.02 20.65
CA TRP A 23 13.51 -11.82 20.25
C TRP A 23 14.96 -12.13 19.85
N GLY A 24 15.31 -11.88 18.58
CA GLY A 24 16.70 -11.98 18.12
C GLY A 24 17.13 -13.31 17.47
N ASP A 25 16.22 -14.17 17.00
CA ASP A 25 16.61 -15.31 16.17
C ASP A 25 17.29 -14.82 14.88
N LEU A 26 18.60 -15.08 14.77
CA LEU A 26 19.41 -14.76 13.59
C LEU A 26 18.91 -15.47 12.34
N ARG A 27 18.18 -16.58 12.46
CA ARG A 27 17.63 -17.37 11.36
C ARG A 27 16.31 -16.84 10.80
N ALA A 28 15.69 -15.84 11.42
CA ALA A 28 14.40 -15.35 10.95
C ALA A 28 14.43 -14.73 9.53
N HIS A 29 15.61 -14.52 8.93
CA HIS A 29 15.78 -14.10 7.53
C HIS A 29 15.44 -15.20 6.54
N LEU A 30 15.45 -16.46 7.00
CA LEU A 30 15.10 -17.62 6.19
C LEU A 30 13.58 -17.82 6.08
N ASN A 31 12.78 -17.01 6.78
CA ASN A 31 11.34 -16.94 6.63
C ASN A 31 10.96 -15.62 5.95
N PRO A 32 10.85 -15.60 4.61
CA PRO A 32 10.41 -14.42 3.90
C PRO A 32 8.94 -14.10 4.20
N ALA A 33 8.55 -12.86 3.94
CA ALA A 33 7.16 -12.41 4.09
C ALA A 33 6.19 -13.36 3.38
N ARG A 34 5.25 -13.92 4.15
CA ARG A 34 4.23 -14.85 3.62
C ARG A 34 3.18 -14.13 2.77
N GLN A 35 3.06 -12.82 2.94
CA GLN A 35 2.16 -11.96 2.21
C GLN A 35 2.98 -10.98 1.37
N ALA A 36 2.54 -10.74 0.14
CA ALA A 36 3.16 -9.72 -0.69
C ALA A 36 2.94 -8.33 -0.07
N PRO A 37 3.89 -7.39 -0.27
CA PRO A 37 3.67 -6.00 0.07
C PRO A 37 2.38 -5.49 -0.60
N PHE A 38 1.58 -4.71 0.12
CA PHE A 38 0.42 -4.03 -0.44
C PHE A 38 0.63 -2.51 -0.39
N TYR A 39 -0.04 -1.80 -1.28
CA TYR A 39 0.02 -0.35 -1.31
C TYR A 39 -0.90 0.23 -0.25
N ASP A 40 -0.32 0.99 0.67
CA ASP A 40 -1.06 1.77 1.66
C ASP A 40 -1.06 3.24 1.23
N VAL A 41 -2.26 3.76 0.97
CA VAL A 41 -2.47 5.14 0.55
C VAL A 41 -3.30 5.84 1.61
N THR A 42 -2.67 6.81 2.27
CA THR A 42 -3.29 7.60 3.33
C THR A 42 -3.56 9.02 2.84
N TYR A 43 -4.80 9.47 3.04
CA TYR A 43 -5.22 10.84 2.74
C TYR A 43 -5.48 11.54 4.06
N ASP A 44 -4.54 12.35 4.52
CA ASP A 44 -4.77 13.21 5.68
C ASP A 44 -4.98 14.66 5.21
N GLU A 45 -6.24 15.11 5.22
CA GLU A 45 -6.62 16.48 4.89
C GLU A 45 -5.99 17.52 5.84
N LYS A 46 -5.51 17.09 7.02
CA LYS A 46 -4.95 17.99 8.04
C LYS A 46 -3.51 18.39 7.76
N VAL A 47 -2.83 17.71 6.84
CA VAL A 47 -1.37 17.83 6.67
C VAL A 47 -1.01 18.21 5.24
N ASN A 48 -0.57 19.46 5.08
CA ASN A 48 -0.14 20.07 3.80
C ASN A 48 1.14 19.46 3.17
N VAL A 49 1.67 18.35 3.70
CA VAL A 49 2.92 17.75 3.20
C VAL A 49 2.67 17.01 1.88
N CYS A 50 1.55 16.28 1.76
CA CYS A 50 1.20 15.53 0.55
C CYS A 50 -0.28 15.75 0.17
N PRO A 51 -0.61 16.77 -0.65
CA PRO A 51 -2.00 17.11 -0.99
C PRO A 51 -2.72 16.02 -1.82
N GLN A 52 -1.98 15.14 -2.49
CA GLN A 52 -2.52 14.03 -3.29
C GLN A 52 -2.52 12.68 -2.53
N GLY A 53 -2.23 12.71 -1.22
CA GLY A 53 -2.08 11.52 -0.40
C GLY A 53 -0.63 11.02 -0.34
N LEU A 54 -0.37 10.25 0.70
CA LEU A 54 0.92 9.63 0.97
C LEU A 54 0.85 8.14 0.62
N HIS A 55 1.80 7.69 -0.18
CA HIS A 55 1.92 6.31 -0.64
C HIS A 55 3.06 5.60 0.08
N ALA A 56 2.82 4.39 0.56
CA ALA A 56 3.84 3.51 1.12
C ALA A 56 3.58 2.04 0.74
N ASP A 57 4.64 1.26 0.60
CA ASP A 57 4.55 -0.20 0.47
C ASP A 57 4.55 -0.81 1.88
N ALA A 58 3.48 -1.53 2.24
CA ALA A 58 3.28 -2.09 3.56
C ALA A 58 3.45 -3.62 3.56
N ILE A 59 4.24 -4.13 4.51
CA ILE A 59 4.42 -5.57 4.78
C ILE A 59 3.90 -5.85 6.19
N PRO A 60 2.70 -6.46 6.31
CA PRO A 60 2.11 -6.75 7.61
C PRO A 60 2.84 -7.88 8.32
N GLU A 61 2.83 -7.84 9.64
CA GLU A 61 3.48 -8.81 10.54
C GLU A 61 5.00 -8.94 10.35
N TYR A 62 5.66 -7.86 9.92
CA TYR A 62 7.12 -7.79 9.76
C TYR A 62 7.69 -6.51 10.36
N VAL A 63 8.95 -6.61 10.76
CA VAL A 63 9.78 -5.51 11.31
C VAL A 63 11.18 -5.62 10.73
N TYR A 64 11.79 -4.47 10.44
CA TYR A 64 13.19 -4.36 10.02
C TYR A 64 14.06 -3.91 11.20
N PHE A 65 15.03 -4.74 11.59
CA PHE A 65 15.93 -4.46 12.72
C PHE A 65 17.23 -3.80 12.24
N GLY A 66 17.15 -2.55 11.79
CA GLY A 66 18.30 -1.78 11.35
C GLY A 66 18.51 -0.47 12.07
N THR A 67 19.30 0.42 11.46
CA THR A 67 19.70 1.69 12.07
C THR A 67 18.52 2.67 12.20
N MET A 68 18.06 2.88 13.44
CA MET A 68 16.99 3.83 13.77
C MET A 68 17.44 5.29 13.63
N LEU A 69 16.61 6.08 12.95
CA LEU A 69 16.72 7.53 12.84
C LEU A 69 16.04 8.23 14.02
N ALA A 70 14.83 7.79 14.37
CA ALA A 70 14.01 8.37 15.43
C ALA A 70 12.92 7.38 15.84
N THR A 71 12.38 7.56 17.04
CA THR A 71 11.23 6.81 17.53
C THR A 71 10.16 7.76 18.08
N MET A 72 8.89 7.36 18.01
CA MET A 72 7.77 8.17 18.51
C MET A 72 6.55 7.32 18.85
N THR A 73 5.72 7.81 19.76
CA THR A 73 4.39 7.26 20.03
C THR A 73 3.35 8.02 19.21
N VAL A 74 2.43 7.31 18.59
CA VAL A 74 1.43 7.87 17.67
C VAL A 74 0.07 7.26 17.93
N ASP A 75 -0.99 7.96 17.53
CA ASP A 75 -2.34 7.40 17.60
C ASP A 75 -2.60 6.50 16.38
N GLU A 76 -2.14 6.92 15.19
CA GLU A 76 -2.31 6.23 13.92
C GLU A 76 -0.98 6.12 13.15
N HIS A 77 -0.89 5.13 12.25
CA HIS A 77 0.35 4.81 11.52
C HIS A 77 0.73 5.87 10.49
N ASP A 78 -0.26 6.58 9.95
CA ASP A 78 -0.11 7.69 9.00
C ASP A 78 0.82 8.79 9.52
N GLN A 79 0.74 9.11 10.82
CA GLN A 79 1.60 10.09 11.49
C GLN A 79 3.08 9.71 11.36
N CYS A 80 3.39 8.42 11.36
CA CYS A 80 4.76 7.94 11.22
C CYS A 80 5.26 8.06 9.78
N LEU A 81 4.39 7.74 8.83
CA LEU A 81 4.69 7.89 7.42
C LEU A 81 4.90 9.36 7.07
N GLN A 82 4.07 10.26 7.60
CA GLN A 82 4.23 11.72 7.45
C GLN A 82 5.57 12.20 8.02
N LYS A 83 5.90 11.79 9.24
CA LYS A 83 7.17 12.17 9.90
C LYS A 83 8.39 11.59 9.19
N CYS A 84 8.23 10.45 8.53
CA CYS A 84 9.26 9.89 7.66
C CYS A 84 9.40 10.72 6.38
N ALA A 85 8.30 11.09 5.72
CA ALA A 85 8.30 11.91 4.50
C ALA A 85 8.94 13.31 4.71
N GLU A 86 8.79 13.90 5.92
CA GLU A 86 9.47 15.15 6.29
C GLU A 86 11.01 15.00 6.39
N LYS A 87 11.55 13.78 6.46
CA LYS A 87 12.97 13.51 6.71
C LYS A 87 13.61 12.82 5.50
N PRO A 88 14.51 13.48 4.75
CA PRO A 88 15.12 12.89 3.55
C PRO A 88 16.00 11.67 3.83
N ARG A 89 16.37 11.42 5.09
CA ARG A 89 17.15 10.26 5.52
C ARG A 89 16.29 9.06 5.93
N CYS A 90 14.97 9.24 6.04
CA CYS A 90 14.07 8.16 6.41
C CYS A 90 13.74 7.34 5.17
N LYS A 91 14.09 6.04 5.19
CA LYS A 91 13.82 5.11 4.09
C LYS A 91 12.64 4.18 4.37
N ALA A 92 12.44 3.84 5.64
CA ALA A 92 11.44 2.88 6.08
C ALA A 92 10.92 3.19 7.48
N VAL A 93 9.79 2.58 7.86
CA VAL A 93 9.15 2.72 9.17
C VAL A 93 8.72 1.35 9.69
N ASN A 94 9.02 1.05 10.96
CA ASN A 94 8.33 0.00 11.70
C ASN A 94 7.19 0.64 12.49
N PHE A 95 5.95 0.20 12.28
CA PHE A 95 4.81 0.55 13.12
C PHE A 95 4.42 -0.62 14.01
N PHE A 96 4.42 -0.43 15.31
CA PHE A 96 3.95 -1.38 16.30
C PHE A 96 2.54 -0.96 16.73
N HIS A 97 1.59 -1.86 16.51
CA HIS A 97 0.19 -1.62 16.85
C HIS A 97 0.01 -1.53 18.36
N PRO A 98 -0.94 -0.70 18.83
CA PRO A 98 -1.30 -0.64 20.24
C PRO A 98 -1.64 -2.04 20.79
N PHE A 99 -1.09 -2.34 21.96
CA PHE A 99 -1.45 -3.53 22.73
C PHE A 99 -2.67 -3.25 23.61
N ALA A 100 -3.31 -4.29 24.16
CA ALA A 100 -4.56 -4.15 24.94
C ALA A 100 -4.50 -3.13 26.11
N TYR A 101 -3.30 -2.79 26.60
CA TYR A 101 -3.08 -1.83 27.69
C TYR A 101 -2.41 -0.52 27.23
N GLN A 102 -2.00 -0.43 25.97
CA GLN A 102 -1.38 0.75 25.38
C GLN A 102 -2.32 1.26 24.28
N GLU A 103 -2.96 2.40 24.52
CA GLU A 103 -3.92 2.96 23.56
C GLU A 103 -3.24 3.50 22.30
N LYS A 104 -1.94 3.83 22.39
CA LYS A 104 -1.15 4.41 21.31
C LYS A 104 -0.25 3.37 20.65
N GLY A 105 -0.06 3.51 19.35
CA GLY A 105 0.97 2.80 18.61
C GLY A 105 2.36 3.41 18.84
N PHE A 106 3.37 2.70 18.36
CA PHE A 106 4.77 3.12 18.45
C PHE A 106 5.44 2.97 17.09
N CYS A 107 6.31 3.91 16.75
CA CYS A 107 7.00 3.94 15.47
C CYS A 107 8.49 4.06 15.61
N GLU A 108 9.20 3.35 14.75
CA GLU A 108 10.63 3.49 14.52
C GLU A 108 10.87 3.92 13.08
N LEU A 109 11.48 5.08 12.89
CA LEU A 109 11.89 5.58 11.58
C LEU A 109 13.29 5.06 11.32
N LEU A 110 13.55 4.54 10.13
CA LEU A 110 14.77 3.82 9.79
C LEU A 110 15.54 4.53 8.68
N THR A 111 16.87 4.46 8.75
CA THR A 111 17.77 4.99 7.70
C THR A 111 18.10 3.98 6.60
N GLU A 112 17.64 2.74 6.78
CA GLU A 112 17.90 1.58 5.92
C GLU A 112 16.58 0.85 5.67
N GLY A 113 16.51 0.12 4.55
CA GLY A 113 15.35 -0.68 4.16
C GLY A 113 15.68 -2.15 3.89
N GLN A 114 14.67 -2.94 3.56
CA GLN A 114 14.85 -4.39 3.34
C GLN A 114 15.81 -4.69 2.17
N LEU A 115 15.94 -3.79 1.21
CA LEU A 115 16.84 -3.94 0.07
C LEU A 115 18.31 -3.71 0.45
N ASP A 116 18.57 -2.92 1.50
CA ASP A 116 19.92 -2.69 2.01
C ASP A 116 20.45 -3.97 2.70
N ASN A 117 19.61 -4.62 3.52
CA ASN A 117 19.93 -5.92 4.11
C ASN A 117 18.67 -6.74 4.41
N PRO A 118 18.25 -7.65 3.51
CA PRO A 118 17.03 -8.45 3.72
C PRO A 118 17.16 -9.38 4.92
N SER A 119 18.39 -9.65 5.38
CA SER A 119 18.63 -10.50 6.55
C SER A 119 18.20 -9.86 7.86
N LEU A 120 17.79 -8.59 7.87
CA LEU A 120 17.30 -7.89 9.07
C LEU A 120 15.78 -7.83 9.15
N MET A 121 15.07 -8.28 8.12
CA MET A 121 13.61 -8.46 8.15
C MET A 121 13.24 -9.68 8.99
N ARG A 122 12.37 -9.49 9.98
CA ARG A 122 11.81 -10.58 10.80
C ARG A 122 10.29 -10.53 10.86
N PRO A 123 9.62 -11.69 10.93
CA PRO A 123 8.23 -11.75 11.36
C PRO A 123 8.06 -11.13 12.75
N PHE A 124 7.05 -10.28 12.93
CA PHE A 124 6.69 -9.70 14.21
C PHE A 124 5.18 -9.46 14.27
N ARG A 125 4.49 -10.21 15.14
CA ARG A 125 3.04 -10.05 15.31
C ARG A 125 2.72 -8.66 15.84
N LYS A 126 1.61 -8.08 15.34
CA LYS A 126 1.18 -6.72 15.70
C LYS A 126 2.17 -5.63 15.28
N ALA A 127 2.93 -5.84 14.21
CA ALA A 127 3.67 -4.78 13.56
C ALA A 127 3.43 -4.75 12.05
N THR A 128 3.67 -3.59 11.44
CA THR A 128 3.70 -3.42 9.98
C THR A 128 4.98 -2.68 9.62
N TYR A 129 5.71 -3.22 8.66
CA TYR A 129 6.86 -2.57 8.05
C TYR A 129 6.41 -1.76 6.82
N TYR A 130 6.86 -0.52 6.71
CA TYR A 130 6.57 0.35 5.58
C TYR A 130 7.86 0.79 4.88
N GLU A 131 7.85 0.83 3.55
CA GLU A 131 8.95 1.30 2.71
C GLU A 131 8.42 2.11 1.53
N LYS A 132 9.31 2.71 0.72
CA LYS A 132 8.96 3.54 -0.45
C LYS A 132 7.95 4.64 -0.14
N ILE A 133 8.11 5.26 1.03
CA ILE A 133 7.22 6.31 1.53
C ILE A 133 7.45 7.57 0.71
N ARG A 134 6.44 7.99 -0.04
CA ARG A 134 6.49 9.17 -0.91
C ARG A 134 5.12 9.83 -1.03
N CYS A 135 5.09 11.14 -1.24
CA CYS A 135 3.85 11.79 -1.68
C CYS A 135 3.48 11.27 -3.07
N ARG A 136 2.19 11.01 -3.34
CA ARG A 136 1.73 10.74 -4.70
C ARG A 136 1.95 11.96 -5.57
N GLU A 137 2.41 11.71 -6.79
CA GLU A 137 2.43 12.72 -7.84
C GLU A 137 1.08 12.69 -8.58
N LEU A 138 0.73 13.78 -9.27
CA LEU A 138 -0.56 13.90 -9.98
C LEU A 138 -0.75 12.81 -11.05
N ASP A 139 0.34 12.22 -11.52
CA ASP A 139 0.34 11.19 -12.55
C ASP A 139 0.05 9.77 -11.98
N ASP A 140 0.20 9.54 -10.67
CA ASP A 140 -0.06 8.23 -10.02
C ASP A 140 -1.57 7.93 -9.81
N VAL A 141 -2.45 8.82 -10.25
CA VAL A 141 -3.92 8.71 -10.09
C VAL A 141 -4.55 7.98 -11.29
N GLU A 142 -3.82 7.84 -12.40
CA GLU A 142 -4.31 7.16 -13.62
C GLU A 142 -4.23 5.61 -13.51
N ASP A 143 -3.50 5.07 -12.53
CA ASP A 143 -3.21 3.63 -12.42
C ASP A 143 -4.35 2.78 -11.83
N VAL A 144 -5.47 3.36 -11.42
CA VAL A 144 -6.63 2.59 -10.93
C VAL A 144 -7.49 2.05 -12.09
N ASP A 145 -7.34 2.59 -13.30
CA ASP A 145 -8.11 2.17 -14.48
C ASP A 145 -7.35 1.21 -15.42
N GLU A 146 -6.04 0.96 -15.20
CA GLU A 146 -5.23 0.09 -16.07
C GLU A 146 -4.85 -1.28 -15.46
N ALA A 147 -5.47 -1.68 -14.36
CA ALA A 147 -5.33 -3.02 -13.78
C ALA A 147 -6.12 -4.12 -14.55
N GLU A 148 -6.18 -4.06 -15.88
CA GLU A 148 -6.52 -5.20 -16.75
C GLU A 148 -5.80 -5.09 -18.10
N LYS A 149 -4.47 -5.18 -18.11
CA LYS A 149 -3.78 -5.76 -19.26
C LYS A 149 -2.40 -6.31 -18.89
N SER A 150 -2.42 -7.49 -18.28
CA SER A 150 -1.25 -8.37 -18.29
C SER A 150 -0.85 -8.68 -19.74
N GLU A 151 0.41 -8.39 -20.04
CA GLU A 151 1.32 -9.27 -20.79
C GLU A 151 0.71 -9.99 -22.01
N ILE A 152 0.94 -9.45 -23.21
CA ILE A 152 1.41 -10.20 -24.39
C ILE A 152 2.06 -9.17 -25.33
N THR A 153 3.32 -9.41 -25.63
CA THR A 153 4.06 -8.76 -26.71
C THR A 153 3.47 -9.22 -28.03
N GLU A 154 2.62 -8.42 -28.68
CA GLU A 154 2.23 -8.67 -30.07
C GLU A 154 2.10 -7.35 -30.83
N LYS A 155 2.91 -7.21 -31.88
CA LYS A 155 2.93 -6.04 -32.78
C LYS A 155 1.57 -5.94 -33.47
N VAL A 156 0.74 -5.00 -33.06
CA VAL A 156 -0.56 -4.75 -33.70
C VAL A 156 -0.33 -4.07 -35.06
N PRO A 157 -0.89 -4.60 -36.18
CA PRO A 157 -0.72 -4.03 -37.51
C PRO A 157 -1.34 -2.63 -37.64
N GLU A 158 -0.67 -1.75 -38.38
CA GLU A 158 -1.04 -0.32 -38.59
C GLU A 158 -2.46 -0.11 -39.14
N ASP A 159 -3.07 -1.13 -39.76
CA ASP A 159 -4.42 -1.06 -40.32
C ASP A 159 -5.52 -0.90 -39.24
N MET A 160 -5.36 -1.48 -38.05
CA MET A 160 -6.35 -1.32 -36.97
C MET A 160 -6.36 0.09 -36.36
N ILE A 161 -5.21 0.79 -36.38
CA ILE A 161 -5.10 2.17 -35.89
C ILE A 161 -5.83 3.12 -36.83
N ARG A 162 -5.79 2.84 -38.14
CA ARG A 162 -6.43 3.68 -39.16
C ARG A 162 -7.95 3.62 -39.10
N GLU A 163 -8.53 2.44 -38.85
CA GLU A 163 -9.99 2.30 -38.69
C GLU A 163 -10.51 3.01 -37.43
N LYS A 164 -9.86 2.84 -36.27
CA LYS A 164 -10.24 3.54 -35.03
C LYS A 164 -10.18 5.05 -35.17
N LYS A 165 -9.17 5.59 -35.89
CA LYS A 165 -9.03 7.03 -36.13
C LYS A 165 -10.13 7.57 -37.06
N LEU A 166 -10.56 6.78 -38.05
CA LEU A 166 -11.67 7.10 -38.95
C LEU A 166 -13.01 7.14 -38.21
N ASP A 167 -13.26 6.20 -37.30
CA ASP A 167 -14.48 6.18 -36.49
C ASP A 167 -14.55 7.35 -35.52
N MET A 168 -13.44 7.71 -34.88
CA MET A 168 -13.38 8.85 -33.96
C MET A 168 -13.66 10.18 -34.71
N SER A 169 -13.12 10.33 -35.92
CA SER A 169 -13.38 11.51 -36.76
C SER A 169 -14.86 11.64 -37.18
N LYS A 170 -15.52 10.51 -37.49
CA LYS A 170 -16.97 10.49 -37.81
C LYS A 170 -17.81 10.84 -36.60
N LEU A 171 -17.44 10.38 -35.41
CA LEU A 171 -18.15 10.65 -34.16
C LEU A 171 -18.03 12.14 -33.77
N MET A 172 -16.85 12.73 -33.91
CA MET A 172 -16.64 14.18 -33.69
C MET A 172 -17.46 15.05 -34.65
N LYS A 173 -17.56 14.64 -35.93
CA LYS A 173 -18.42 15.34 -36.90
C LYS A 173 -19.90 15.24 -36.55
N LYS A 174 -20.38 14.08 -36.07
CA LYS A 174 -21.77 13.91 -35.60
C LYS A 174 -22.07 14.76 -34.38
N LEU A 175 -21.14 14.84 -33.42
CA LEU A 175 -21.30 15.68 -32.22
C LEU A 175 -21.33 17.17 -32.58
N SER A 176 -20.43 17.64 -33.45
CA SER A 176 -20.42 19.04 -33.89
C SER A 176 -21.70 19.44 -34.63
N ALA A 177 -22.26 18.55 -35.46
CA ALA A 177 -23.54 18.80 -36.13
C ALA A 177 -24.69 18.89 -35.12
N LYS A 178 -24.73 17.99 -34.12
CA LYS A 178 -25.77 17.96 -33.08
C LYS A 178 -25.70 19.18 -32.14
N VAL A 179 -24.50 19.68 -31.85
CA VAL A 179 -24.29 20.93 -31.08
C VAL A 179 -24.76 22.15 -31.87
N LYS A 180 -24.55 22.19 -33.19
CA LYS A 180 -25.08 23.27 -34.04
C LYS A 180 -26.60 23.23 -34.16
N GLU A 181 -27.21 22.04 -34.18
CA GLU A 181 -28.66 21.87 -34.14
C GLU A 181 -29.24 22.39 -32.80
N PHE A 182 -28.57 22.10 -31.69
CA PHE A 182 -28.96 22.58 -30.36
C PHE A 182 -28.81 24.12 -30.21
N ASN A 183 -27.83 24.72 -30.88
CA ASN A 183 -27.58 26.17 -30.83
C ASN A 183 -28.32 26.97 -31.93
N GLY A 184 -28.79 26.32 -32.99
CA GLY A 184 -29.47 26.94 -34.13
C GLY A 184 -31.00 26.85 -34.11
N ALA A 185 -31.56 25.92 -33.34
CA ALA A 185 -33.01 25.82 -33.12
C ALA A 185 -33.43 26.73 -31.95
N SER A 186 -34.16 27.78 -32.30
CA SER A 186 -34.78 28.76 -31.42
C SER A 186 -35.46 28.18 -30.16
N GLY A 187 -35.02 28.67 -29.00
CA GLY A 187 -35.91 28.95 -27.87
C GLY A 187 -35.86 27.98 -26.68
N GLY A 188 -35.25 28.45 -25.58
CA GLY A 188 -35.76 28.12 -24.24
C GLY A 188 -34.76 27.65 -23.19
N PHE A 189 -34.01 28.58 -22.59
CA PHE A 189 -33.63 28.55 -21.15
C PHE A 189 -33.34 29.98 -20.61
N ARG A 190 -34.04 31.00 -21.14
CA ARG A 190 -33.98 32.39 -20.64
C ARG A 190 -35.36 32.99 -20.30
N ALA A 191 -36.38 32.16 -20.11
CA ALA A 191 -37.74 32.61 -19.76
C ALA A 191 -38.21 32.07 -18.39
N ALA A 192 -37.34 32.12 -17.37
CA ALA A 192 -37.73 31.83 -15.99
C ALA A 192 -37.00 32.79 -15.02
N ARG A 193 -37.25 34.09 -15.17
CA ARG A 193 -37.08 35.11 -14.13
C ARG A 193 -38.09 36.22 -14.36
N ARG A 194 -39.30 36.00 -13.87
CA ARG A 194 -40.20 37.01 -13.31
C ARG A 194 -41.16 36.30 -12.38
#